data_AF-A0A1H8LY45-F1
#
_entry.id   AF-A0A1H8LY45-F1
#
_cell.length_a   1.000
_cell.length_b   1.000
_cell.length_c   1.000
_cell.angle_alpha   90.00
_cell.angle_beta   90.00
_cell.angle_gamma   90.00
#
_symmetry.space_group_name_H-M   'P 1'
#
loop_
_entity.id
_entity.type
_entity.pdbx_description
1 polymer ?
#
loop_
_entity_poly.entity_id
_entity_poly.type
_entity_poly.pdbx_seq_one_letter_code
_entity_poly.pdbx_strand_id
1 'polypeptide(L)'
;MTDLRAYDSMLTQCSDPRDAAELLLLRENLRSWRFYDHFRTDSDAPGRRRQIGTRTPILASDGADLAAAIATIQEIGAEDELATAVADAFPGGSIDVRQDGGYFEIEMRQHGLLRPLDAAELSDGTLRYLLLIAALLSPRPPPLMILNEPETSLHPCCRPSAG
;
A
#
# COMPACT_ATOMS: atom_id res chain seq x y z
N MET A 1 -39.40 -0.32 -22.97
CA MET A 1 -39.23 0.86 -22.11
C MET A 1 -40.08 0.60 -20.90
N THR A 2 -39.50 -0.08 -19.91
CA THR A 2 -40.24 -0.68 -18.79
C THR A 2 -39.53 -0.32 -17.50
N ASP A 3 -40.31 0.18 -16.55
CA ASP A 3 -39.95 0.76 -15.25
C ASP A 3 -38.78 0.08 -14.54
N LEU A 4 -37.71 0.85 -14.30
CA LEU A 4 -36.68 0.52 -13.32
C LEU A 4 -37.10 1.12 -11.98
N ARG A 5 -37.37 0.28 -10.99
CA ARG A 5 -37.55 0.76 -9.61
C ARG A 5 -36.19 1.03 -8.99
N ALA A 6 -36.09 2.14 -8.24
CA ALA A 6 -34.84 2.72 -7.73
C ALA A 6 -34.04 1.86 -6.73
N TYR A 7 -34.49 0.64 -6.42
CA TYR A 7 -33.84 -0.30 -5.51
C TYR A 7 -33.42 -1.61 -6.17
N ASP A 8 -33.69 -1.80 -7.47
CA ASP A 8 -33.27 -3.01 -8.17
C ASP A 8 -31.82 -2.85 -8.64
N SER A 9 -30.90 -3.57 -8.01
CA SER A 9 -29.53 -3.69 -8.48
C SER A 9 -29.50 -4.55 -9.73
N MET A 10 -28.90 -4.04 -10.83
CA MET A 10 -28.68 -4.78 -12.08
C MET A 10 -27.96 -6.13 -11.90
N LEU A 11 -27.38 -6.39 -10.72
CA LEU A 11 -26.78 -7.67 -10.33
C LEU A 11 -27.77 -8.84 -10.20
N THR A 12 -29.08 -8.58 -10.08
CA THR A 12 -30.06 -9.64 -9.79
C THR A 12 -30.80 -10.14 -11.03
N GLN A 13 -30.66 -9.47 -12.17
CA GLN A 13 -31.51 -9.75 -13.33
C GLN A 13 -30.73 -9.73 -14.65
N CYS A 14 -29.91 -10.76 -14.86
CA CYS A 14 -29.64 -11.29 -16.20
C CYS A 14 -29.15 -12.74 -16.11
N SER A 15 -29.91 -13.65 -16.72
CA SER A 15 -29.69 -15.11 -16.73
C SER A 15 -28.99 -15.59 -18.02
N ASP A 16 -28.26 -14.71 -18.71
CA ASP A 16 -27.52 -15.05 -19.92
C ASP A 16 -26.05 -15.36 -19.55
N PRO A 17 -25.48 -16.52 -19.96
CA PRO A 17 -24.10 -16.89 -19.62
C PRO A 17 -23.03 -15.90 -20.13
N ARG A 18 -23.35 -15.06 -21.13
CA ARG A 18 -22.46 -13.97 -21.58
C ARG A 18 -22.50 -12.75 -20.64
N ASP A 19 -23.70 -12.36 -20.20
CA ASP A 19 -23.87 -11.30 -19.20
C ASP A 19 -23.28 -11.72 -17.84
N ALA A 20 -23.31 -13.02 -17.51
CA ALA A 20 -22.65 -13.57 -16.34
C ALA A 20 -21.11 -13.41 -16.40
N ALA A 21 -20.50 -13.52 -17.59
CA ALA A 21 -19.06 -13.29 -17.76
C ALA A 21 -18.69 -11.81 -17.60
N GLU A 22 -19.47 -10.90 -18.15
CA GLU A 22 -19.28 -9.45 -17.97
C GLU A 22 -19.49 -9.03 -16.51
N LEU A 23 -20.49 -9.59 -15.83
CA LEU A 23 -20.73 -9.37 -14.40
C LEU A 23 -19.63 -9.95 -13.51
N LEU A 24 -19.05 -11.10 -13.88
CA LEU A 24 -17.87 -11.64 -13.20
C LEU A 24 -16.66 -10.72 -13.37
N LEU A 25 -16.41 -10.23 -14.59
CA LEU A 25 -15.33 -9.26 -14.85
C LEU A 25 -15.55 -7.96 -14.07
N LEU A 26 -16.77 -7.43 -14.06
CA LEU A 26 -17.12 -6.23 -13.29
C LEU A 26 -16.95 -6.48 -11.78
N ARG A 27 -17.37 -7.64 -11.27
CA ARG A 27 -17.20 -8.01 -9.86
C ARG A 27 -15.73 -8.14 -9.48
N GLU A 28 -14.91 -8.77 -10.31
CA GLU A 28 -13.46 -8.87 -10.06
C GLU A 28 -12.78 -7.49 -10.19
N ASN A 29 -13.22 -6.64 -11.12
CA ASN A 29 -12.76 -5.24 -11.23
C ASN A 29 -13.13 -4.45 -9.97
N LEU A 30 -14.37 -4.52 -9.49
CA LEU A 30 -14.80 -3.85 -8.26
C LEU A 30 -14.06 -4.40 -7.03
N ARG A 31 -13.78 -5.71 -6.98
CA ARG A 31 -12.95 -6.34 -5.94
C ARG A 31 -11.50 -5.91 -5.97
N SER A 32 -11.00 -5.49 -7.13
CA SER A 32 -9.64 -5.01 -7.29
C SER A 32 -9.49 -3.54 -6.89
N TRP A 33 -10.58 -2.79 -6.70
CA TRP A 33 -10.51 -1.43 -6.17
C TRP A 33 -9.94 -1.43 -4.74
N ARG A 34 -9.12 -0.43 -4.43
CA ARG A 34 -8.55 -0.25 -3.09
C ARG A 34 -8.87 1.14 -2.58
N PHE A 35 -9.44 1.17 -1.39
CA PHE A 35 -9.70 2.36 -0.62
C PHE A 35 -8.68 2.37 0.51
N TYR A 36 -7.71 3.28 0.44
CA TYR A 36 -6.82 3.54 1.55
C TYR A 36 -7.33 4.81 2.25
N ASP A 37 -8.20 4.61 3.24
CA ASP A 37 -8.94 5.69 3.89
C ASP A 37 -8.06 6.43 4.91
N HIS A 38 -7.45 5.68 5.82
CA HIS A 38 -6.42 6.18 6.71
C HIS A 38 -5.52 5.03 7.15
N PHE A 39 -4.30 4.97 6.63
CA PHE A 39 -3.31 4.04 7.18
C PHE A 39 -3.07 4.39 8.64
N ARG A 40 -3.33 3.43 9.53
CA ARG A 40 -3.01 3.60 10.94
C ARG A 40 -1.49 3.65 11.10
N THR A 41 -1.02 4.67 11.82
CA THR A 41 0.40 4.85 12.11
C THR A 41 0.73 4.92 13.59
N ASP A 42 -0.29 4.80 14.45
CA ASP A 42 -0.14 4.74 15.90
C ASP A 42 0.83 3.62 16.36
N SER A 43 1.17 3.59 17.64
CA SER A 43 2.13 2.61 18.19
C SER A 43 1.73 1.15 17.93
N ASP A 44 0.43 0.88 17.78
CA ASP A 44 -0.11 -0.45 17.55
C ASP A 44 -0.41 -0.74 16.07
N ALA A 45 -0.03 0.17 15.17
CA ALA A 45 -0.28 0.07 13.75
C ALA A 45 0.19 -1.28 13.19
N PRO A 46 -0.64 -1.97 12.38
CA PRO A 46 -0.28 -3.27 11.83
C PRO A 46 1.05 -3.27 11.07
N GLY A 47 1.33 -2.20 10.31
CA GLY A 47 2.57 -2.04 9.54
C GLY A 47 3.85 -1.85 10.37
N ARG A 48 3.75 -1.67 11.70
CA ARG A 48 4.90 -1.63 12.62
C ARG A 48 5.35 -3.01 13.09
N ARG A 49 4.54 -4.04 12.85
CA ARG A 49 4.79 -5.39 13.37
C ARG A 49 5.58 -6.20 12.36
N ARG A 50 6.50 -7.02 12.84
CA ARG A 50 7.05 -8.12 12.02
C ARG A 50 5.91 -9.02 11.55
N GLN A 51 6.05 -9.55 10.35
CA GLN A 51 5.00 -10.37 9.74
C GLN A 51 5.60 -11.57 9.00
N ILE A 52 4.77 -12.55 8.65
CA ILE A 52 5.24 -13.73 7.92
C ILE A 52 5.69 -13.31 6.53
N GLY A 53 6.87 -13.79 6.11
CA GLY A 53 7.42 -13.52 4.80
C GLY A 53 6.60 -14.22 3.72
N THR A 54 5.75 -13.44 3.04
CA THR A 54 4.98 -13.88 1.87
C THR A 54 5.20 -12.91 0.72
N ARG A 55 4.92 -13.36 -0.50
CA ARG A 55 4.93 -12.48 -1.66
C ARG A 55 3.62 -11.70 -1.73
N THR A 56 3.70 -10.39 -1.64
CA THR A 56 2.55 -9.49 -1.52
C THR A 56 2.54 -8.52 -2.71
N PRO A 57 1.81 -8.83 -3.79
CA PRO A 57 1.78 -7.98 -4.98
C PRO A 57 0.88 -6.74 -4.84
N ILE A 58 0.03 -6.71 -3.80
CA ILE A 58 -0.90 -5.62 -3.48
C ILE A 58 -0.88 -5.46 -1.96
N LEU A 59 -0.58 -4.26 -1.47
CA LEU A 59 -0.64 -3.92 -0.06
C LEU A 59 -2.07 -4.08 0.50
N ALA A 60 -2.19 -4.63 1.71
CA ALA A 60 -3.43 -4.69 2.46
C ALA A 60 -3.93 -3.29 2.83
N SER A 61 -5.26 -3.14 2.90
CA SER A 61 -5.90 -1.86 3.21
C SER A 61 -5.53 -1.29 4.58
N ASP A 62 -5.12 -2.13 5.53
CA ASP A 62 -4.68 -1.74 6.88
C ASP A 62 -3.16 -1.59 7.01
N GLY A 63 -2.41 -1.88 5.93
CA GLY A 63 -0.94 -1.78 5.91
C GLY A 63 -0.22 -2.87 6.70
N ALA A 64 -0.92 -3.93 7.15
CA ALA A 64 -0.32 -5.00 7.94
C ALA A 64 0.82 -5.72 7.21
N ASP A 65 0.77 -5.71 5.87
CA ASP A 65 1.69 -6.41 5.01
C ASP A 65 2.81 -5.56 4.39
N LEU A 66 3.10 -4.40 4.98
CA LEU A 66 4.12 -3.45 4.51
C LEU A 66 5.48 -4.11 4.20
N ALA A 67 6.06 -4.87 5.13
CA ALA A 67 7.39 -5.47 4.92
C ALA A 67 7.45 -6.44 3.72
N ALA A 68 6.37 -7.19 3.49
CA ALA A 68 6.22 -8.14 2.41
C ALA A 68 5.94 -7.43 1.09
N ALA A 69 5.17 -6.34 1.11
CA ALA A 69 4.96 -5.50 -0.06
C ALA A 69 6.28 -4.86 -0.51
N ILE A 70 7.05 -4.28 0.40
CA ILE A 70 8.37 -3.69 0.10
C ILE A 70 9.33 -4.75 -0.44
N ALA A 71 9.46 -5.91 0.20
CA ALA A 71 10.29 -7.00 -0.31
C ALA A 71 9.85 -7.44 -1.72
N THR A 72 8.54 -7.51 -1.97
CA THR A 72 8.01 -7.87 -3.28
C THR A 72 8.33 -6.79 -4.34
N ILE A 73 8.27 -5.51 -3.99
CA ILE A 73 8.65 -4.40 -4.87
C ILE A 73 10.14 -4.47 -5.20
N GLN A 74 11.00 -4.72 -4.22
CA GLN A 74 12.43 -4.88 -4.42
C GLN A 74 12.76 -6.10 -5.30
N GLU A 75 12.07 -7.23 -5.11
CA GLU A 75 12.39 -8.45 -5.86
C GLU A 75 11.91 -8.46 -7.32
N ILE A 76 10.73 -7.91 -7.61
CA ILE A 76 10.08 -8.04 -8.94
C ILE A 76 9.34 -6.80 -9.42
N GLY A 77 9.42 -5.71 -8.68
CA GLY A 77 8.75 -4.47 -8.99
C GLY A 77 9.74 -3.38 -9.37
N ALA A 78 9.46 -2.19 -8.86
CA ALA A 78 10.18 -0.97 -9.14
C ALA A 78 11.18 -0.64 -8.01
N GLU A 79 12.20 -1.48 -7.84
CA GLU A 79 13.24 -1.31 -6.82
C GLU A 79 13.92 0.08 -6.92
N ASP A 80 14.30 0.49 -8.13
CA ASP A 80 14.95 1.79 -8.37
C ASP A 80 14.03 2.97 -8.03
N GLU A 81 12.74 2.87 -8.37
CA GLU A 81 11.75 3.91 -8.07
C GLU A 81 11.51 4.01 -6.55
N LEU A 82 11.47 2.87 -5.86
CA LEU A 82 11.37 2.82 -4.40
C LEU A 82 12.59 3.46 -3.75
N ALA A 83 13.79 3.10 -4.19
CA ALA A 83 15.03 3.67 -3.67
C ALA A 83 15.10 5.18 -3.90
N THR A 84 14.70 5.64 -5.10
CA THR A 84 14.66 7.07 -5.46
C THR A 84 13.66 7.82 -4.56
N ALA A 85 12.43 7.32 -4.42
CA ALA A 85 11.42 7.96 -3.58
C ALA A 85 11.88 8.06 -2.12
N VAL A 86 12.48 7.00 -1.57
CA VAL A 86 13.01 7.02 -0.20
C VAL A 86 14.15 8.01 -0.05
N ALA A 87 15.08 8.08 -1.02
CA ALA A 87 16.20 9.00 -0.98
C ALA A 87 15.75 10.48 -1.09
N ASP A 88 14.71 10.76 -1.87
CA ASP A 88 14.12 12.09 -2.03
C ASP A 88 13.44 12.57 -0.74
N ALA A 89 12.72 11.69 -0.06
CA ALA A 89 12.04 12.02 1.19
C ALA A 89 12.99 12.03 2.41
N PHE A 90 14.04 11.21 2.39
CA PHE A 90 14.98 11.04 3.50
C PHE A 90 16.42 11.08 2.97
N PRO A 91 17.06 12.26 2.91
CA PRO A 91 18.41 12.40 2.38
C PRO A 91 19.42 11.48 3.07
N GLY A 92 20.09 10.62 2.29
CA GLY A 92 21.03 9.62 2.80
C GLY A 92 20.38 8.47 3.57
N GLY A 93 19.05 8.34 3.46
CA GLY A 93 18.28 7.23 3.99
C GLY A 93 18.09 6.12 2.95
N SER A 94 17.93 4.90 3.44
CA SER A 94 17.54 3.75 2.62
C SER A 94 16.62 2.84 3.41
N ILE A 95 15.84 2.02 2.71
CA ILE A 95 14.97 1.02 3.31
C ILE A 95 15.39 -0.38 2.85
N ASP A 96 15.27 -1.35 3.75
CA ASP A 96 15.53 -2.75 3.50
C ASP A 96 14.52 -3.61 4.28
N VAL A 97 14.45 -4.90 3.96
CA VAL A 97 13.62 -5.88 4.66
C VAL A 97 14.52 -6.93 5.29
N ARG A 98 14.58 -6.93 6.62
CA ARG A 98 15.27 -7.99 7.34
C ARG A 98 14.40 -9.25 7.35
N GLN A 99 15.01 -10.35 6.90
CA GLN A 99 14.42 -11.69 6.99
C GLN A 99 15.04 -12.45 8.16
N ASP A 100 14.21 -12.83 9.14
CA ASP A 100 14.62 -13.66 10.28
C ASP A 100 13.55 -14.70 10.63
N GLY A 101 13.93 -15.98 10.67
CA GLY A 101 13.02 -17.07 11.06
C GLY A 101 11.73 -17.19 10.24
N GLY A 102 11.73 -16.75 8.97
CA GLY A 102 10.55 -16.72 8.11
C GLY A 102 9.64 -15.50 8.32
N TYR A 103 10.07 -14.54 9.14
CA TYR A 103 9.43 -13.24 9.30
C TYR A 103 10.16 -12.18 8.50
N PHE A 104 9.40 -11.19 8.02
CA PHE A 104 9.88 -9.96 7.41
C PHE A 104 9.61 -8.79 8.35
N GLU A 105 10.59 -7.89 8.43
CA GLU A 105 10.57 -6.68 9.20
C GLU A 105 11.23 -5.54 8.41
N ILE A 106 10.63 -4.35 8.43
CA ILE A 106 11.21 -3.17 7.78
C ILE A 106 12.39 -2.68 8.61
N GLU A 107 13.50 -2.40 7.93
CA GLU A 107 14.63 -1.67 8.47
C GLU A 107 14.86 -0.39 7.66
N MET A 108 14.95 0.74 8.36
CA MET A 108 15.31 2.01 7.74
C MET A 108 16.68 2.46 8.22
N ARG A 109 17.60 2.69 7.28
CA ARG A 109 18.88 3.33 7.54
C ARG A 109 18.72 4.83 7.32
N GLN A 110 19.30 5.63 8.19
CA GLN A 110 19.37 7.08 8.02
C GLN A 110 20.78 7.57 8.35
N HIS A 111 21.21 8.61 7.65
CA HIS A 111 22.49 9.24 7.91
C HIS A 111 22.56 9.77 9.36
N GLY A 112 23.62 9.41 10.08
CA GLY A 112 23.82 9.81 11.48
C GLY A 112 23.35 8.81 12.54
N LEU A 113 22.69 7.70 12.14
CA LEU A 113 22.36 6.61 13.05
C LEU A 113 23.41 5.49 12.98
N LEU A 114 23.76 4.93 14.15
CA LEU A 114 24.74 3.84 14.26
C LEU A 114 24.18 2.46 13.90
N ARG A 115 22.85 2.33 13.88
CA ARG A 115 22.12 1.12 13.49
C ARG A 115 20.86 1.47 12.69
N PRO A 116 20.32 0.53 11.88
CA PRO A 116 19.00 0.69 11.28
C PRO A 116 17.90 0.80 12.34
N LEU A 117 16.82 1.52 12.01
CA LEU A 117 15.60 1.60 12.78
C LEU A 117 14.63 0.52 12.33
N ASP A 118 14.02 -0.19 13.28
CA ASP A 118 12.93 -1.11 12.98
C ASP A 118 11.61 -0.35 12.75
N ALA A 119 10.63 -0.99 12.11
CA ALA A 119 9.31 -0.41 11.82
C ALA A 119 8.62 0.21 13.06
N ALA A 120 8.82 -0.38 14.24
CA ALA A 120 8.27 0.09 15.51
C ALA A 120 8.86 1.45 15.97
N GLU A 121 10.08 1.79 15.53
CA GLU A 121 10.80 3.01 15.91
C GLU A 121 10.57 4.17 14.93
N LEU A 122 9.93 3.92 13.79
CA LEU A 122 9.68 4.94 12.78
C LEU A 122 8.71 6.00 13.29
N SER A 123 8.93 7.25 12.88
CA SER A 123 7.92 8.29 13.11
C SER A 123 6.62 7.95 12.35
N ASP A 124 5.47 8.42 12.85
CA ASP A 124 4.18 8.22 12.18
C ASP A 124 4.21 8.72 10.73
N GLY A 125 4.85 9.87 10.49
CA GLY A 125 5.01 10.43 9.14
C GLY A 125 5.86 9.54 8.22
N THR A 126 6.94 8.96 8.76
CA THR A 126 7.79 8.02 8.01
C THR A 126 7.02 6.75 7.65
N LEU A 127 6.35 6.13 8.62
CA LEU A 127 5.55 4.94 8.39
C LEU A 127 4.45 5.19 7.35
N ARG A 128 3.77 6.34 7.45
CA ARG A 128 2.73 6.71 6.48
C ARG A 128 3.28 6.88 5.08
N TYR A 129 4.44 7.54 4.97
CA TYR A 129 5.12 7.71 3.69
C TYR A 129 5.46 6.35 3.07
N LEU A 130 6.00 5.42 3.86
CA LEU A 130 6.34 4.06 3.41
C LEU A 130 5.09 3.28 2.96
N LEU A 131 3.96 3.41 3.66
CA LEU A 131 2.70 2.78 3.27
C LEU A 131 2.17 3.35 1.94
N LEU A 132 2.30 4.67 1.72
CA LEU A 132 1.89 5.31 0.48
C LEU A 132 2.76 4.88 -0.70
N ILE A 133 4.09 4.90 -0.57
CA ILE A 133 4.97 4.48 -1.67
C ILE A 133 4.79 2.99 -1.97
N ALA A 134 4.59 2.13 -0.96
CA ALA A 134 4.33 0.71 -1.16
C ALA A 134 3.00 0.47 -1.90
N ALA A 135 1.97 1.25 -1.59
CA ALA A 135 0.70 1.19 -2.30
C ALA A 135 0.85 1.62 -3.78
N LEU A 136 1.58 2.72 -4.03
CA LEU A 136 1.79 3.28 -5.37
C LEU A 136 2.69 2.41 -6.26
N LEU A 137 3.74 1.82 -5.70
CA LEU A 137 4.72 0.99 -6.41
C LEU A 137 4.36 -0.50 -6.41
N SER A 138 3.17 -0.86 -5.91
CA SER A 138 2.70 -2.25 -5.91
C SER A 138 2.77 -2.85 -7.31
N PRO A 139 3.43 -4.01 -7.53
CA PRO A 139 3.65 -4.58 -8.87
C PRO A 139 2.39 -4.89 -9.67
N ARG A 140 1.24 -4.99 -8.99
CA ARG A 140 -0.08 -5.09 -9.61
C ARG A 140 -0.97 -3.99 -9.07
N PRO A 141 -0.85 -2.74 -9.57
CA PRO A 141 -1.62 -1.65 -9.01
C PRO A 141 -3.13 -1.92 -9.24
N PRO A 142 -3.98 -1.60 -8.26
CA PRO A 142 -5.42 -1.70 -8.43
C PRO A 142 -5.90 -0.73 -9.52
N PRO A 143 -6.91 -1.07 -10.33
CA PRO A 143 -7.39 -0.21 -11.42
C PRO A 143 -8.06 1.08 -10.93
N LEU A 144 -8.38 1.17 -9.63
CA LEU A 144 -8.77 2.40 -8.95
C LEU A 144 -8.21 2.40 -7.54
N MET A 145 -7.46 3.45 -7.20
CA MET A 145 -6.97 3.72 -5.87
C MET A 145 -7.58 5.04 -5.38
N ILE A 146 -8.27 4.99 -4.25
CA ILE A 146 -8.79 6.19 -3.58
C ILE A 146 -7.97 6.40 -2.31
N LEU A 147 -7.28 7.54 -2.26
CA LEU A 147 -6.49 8.01 -1.11
C LEU A 147 -7.29 9.14 -0.44
N ASN A 148 -7.82 8.90 0.75
CA ASN A 148 -8.42 9.99 1.54
C ASN A 148 -7.32 10.64 2.39
N GLU A 149 -7.16 11.96 2.24
CA GLU A 149 -6.32 12.82 3.09
C GLU A 149 -4.85 12.36 3.35
N PRO A 150 -4.02 12.19 2.30
CA PRO A 150 -2.60 11.92 2.50
C PRO A 150 -1.87 13.12 3.13
N GLU A 151 -2.30 14.37 2.89
CA GLU A 151 -1.59 15.59 3.34
C GLU A 151 -1.69 15.96 4.83
N THR A 152 -2.71 15.49 5.57
CA THR A 152 -3.05 16.07 6.88
C THR A 152 -2.12 15.62 8.03
N SER A 153 -1.31 14.59 7.83
CA SER A 153 -0.37 14.05 8.84
C SER A 153 1.09 13.95 8.33
N LEU A 154 1.43 14.60 7.19
CA LEU A 154 2.80 14.61 6.68
C LEU A 154 3.54 15.71 7.42
N HIS A 155 4.70 15.39 8.01
CA HIS A 155 5.57 16.41 8.58
C HIS A 155 5.87 17.46 7.50
N PRO A 156 5.95 18.78 7.81
CA PRO A 156 6.07 19.83 6.80
C PRO A 156 7.21 19.65 5.79
N CYS A 157 8.22 18.84 6.12
CA CYS A 157 9.39 18.55 5.30
C CYS A 157 9.13 17.52 4.16
N CYS A 158 8.07 16.72 4.21
CA CYS A 158 7.81 15.64 3.23
C CYS A 158 6.58 15.91 2.35
N ARG A 159 6.10 17.15 2.26
CA ARG A 159 5.04 17.49 1.31
C ARG A 159 5.64 17.50 -0.10
N PRO A 160 5.07 16.75 -1.06
CA PRO A 160 5.46 16.92 -2.46
C PRO A 160 5.10 18.35 -2.88
N SER A 161 6.06 19.09 -3.41
CA SER A 161 5.79 20.39 -4.03
C SER A 161 5.00 20.13 -5.31
N ALA A 162 3.71 20.44 -5.31
CA ALA A 162 2.93 20.50 -6.53
C ALA A 162 3.47 21.65 -7.39
N GLY A 163 4.12 21.30 -8.50
CA GLY A 163 4.41 22.20 -9.62
C GLY A 163 3.35 22.05 -10.70
#